data_AF-A0A254SF22-F1
#
_entry.id   AF-A0A254SF22-F1
#
_cell.length_a   1.000
_cell.length_b   1.000
_cell.length_c   1.000
_cell.angle_alpha   90.00
_cell.angle_beta   90.00
_cell.angle_gamma   90.00
#
_symmetry.space_group_name_H-M   'P 1'
#
loop_
_entity.id
_entity.type
_entity.pdbx_description
1 polymer ?
#
loop_
_entity_poly.entity_id
_entity_poly.type
_entity_poly.pdbx_seq_one_letter_code
_entity_poly.pdbx_strand_id
1 'polypeptide(L)'
;MEKKFFRNLKTARLFTAIALLIAMASLTSCGKTEDTPVKPIKYNFNAIPQKALWLDVAKSRFIVAGTFQVDTNKLKEIIETESGYLNFTLSIDSVLKGELQTKELNIAKYIFSKKDKSHRSNDSSLFLLNGKKTIDFLIESPASTESLFMLGNIDNSLTSKTEDTIKVITNEVKQQQEITDDKTFFSICPNDKNSARVKRLIADMHNGAKANDAYIELEKMGFDAVPSMICQMDDRRELAQKHISLENKNPKAWEAYRHYSPKVVVDVLEAILNQITGQSFGFIENGGTEEERANTVRGWRTYLWHAANDSLEQKSP
;
A
#
# COMPACT_ATOMS: atom_id res chain seq x y z
N MET A 1 -19.23 -8.35 -64.28
CA MET A 1 -19.79 -7.11 -63.70
C MET A 1 -18.68 -6.44 -62.92
N GLU A 2 -17.76 -5.83 -63.67
CA GLU A 2 -16.58 -5.11 -63.17
C GLU A 2 -16.89 -3.61 -63.05
N LYS A 3 -16.07 -2.92 -62.25
CA LYS A 3 -15.97 -1.46 -62.03
C LYS A 3 -16.64 -0.94 -60.76
N LYS A 4 -15.88 -0.90 -59.66
CA LYS A 4 -15.87 0.17 -58.66
C LYS A 4 -14.70 -0.02 -57.67
N PHE A 5 -13.48 0.24 -58.12
CA PHE A 5 -12.31 0.19 -57.21
C PHE A 5 -11.22 1.20 -57.57
N PHE A 6 -11.56 2.46 -57.86
CA PHE A 6 -10.55 3.53 -57.96
C PHE A 6 -11.19 4.89 -57.69
N ARG A 7 -11.24 5.30 -56.41
CA ARG A 7 -11.54 6.71 -56.07
C ARG A 7 -11.05 7.23 -54.71
N ASN A 8 -10.13 6.55 -54.01
CA ASN A 8 -9.70 6.96 -52.65
C ASN A 8 -8.19 7.21 -52.47
N LEU A 9 -7.43 7.57 -53.52
CA LEU A 9 -5.99 7.86 -53.38
C LEU A 9 -5.62 9.36 -53.26
N LYS A 10 -6.57 10.29 -53.39
CA LYS A 10 -6.26 11.74 -53.35
C LYS A 10 -6.44 12.42 -51.98
N THR A 11 -7.21 11.82 -51.06
CA THR A 11 -7.40 12.35 -49.70
C THR A 11 -6.29 11.98 -48.72
N ALA A 12 -5.57 10.88 -48.96
CA ALA A 12 -4.49 10.43 -48.06
C ALA A 12 -3.25 11.35 -48.06
N ARG A 13 -2.97 12.09 -49.15
CA ARG A 13 -1.80 12.98 -49.24
C ARG A 13 -1.99 14.36 -48.59
N LEU A 14 -3.23 14.77 -48.30
CA LEU A 14 -3.48 16.07 -47.67
C LEU A 14 -3.35 16.00 -46.14
N PHE A 15 -3.63 14.85 -45.52
CA PHE A 15 -3.48 14.65 -44.08
C PHE A 15 -2.00 14.54 -43.63
N THR A 16 -1.12 14.00 -44.49
CA THR A 16 0.31 13.89 -44.15
C THR A 16 1.02 15.24 -44.14
N ALA A 17 0.59 16.20 -44.96
CA ALA A 17 1.19 17.53 -45.03
C ALA A 17 0.79 18.44 -43.83
N ILE A 18 -0.42 18.28 -43.30
CA ILE A 18 -0.89 19.06 -42.13
C ILE A 18 -0.23 18.53 -40.83
N ALA A 19 0.01 17.22 -40.72
CA ALA A 19 0.72 16.65 -39.59
C ALA A 19 2.19 17.12 -39.50
N LEU A 20 2.85 17.38 -40.65
CA LEU A 20 4.23 17.88 -40.67
C LEU A 20 4.34 19.37 -40.28
N LEU A 21 3.33 20.18 -40.58
CA LEU A 21 3.34 21.62 -40.25
C LEU A 21 3.04 21.90 -38.77
N ILE A 22 2.24 21.06 -38.10
CA ILE A 22 2.03 21.15 -36.65
C ILE A 22 3.29 20.70 -35.88
N ALA A 23 4.07 19.74 -36.43
CA ALA A 23 5.32 19.29 -35.82
C ALA A 23 6.48 20.29 -35.92
N MET A 24 6.44 21.25 -36.88
CA MET A 24 7.50 22.27 -37.00
C MET A 24 7.22 23.55 -36.21
N ALA A 25 5.97 23.83 -35.85
CA ALA A 25 5.63 25.00 -35.02
C ALA A 25 5.94 24.82 -33.53
N SER A 26 6.22 23.60 -33.07
CA SER A 26 6.55 23.29 -31.67
C SER A 26 8.05 23.31 -31.34
N LEU A 27 8.92 23.59 -32.32
CA LEU A 27 10.39 23.56 -32.14
C LEU A 27 11.05 24.92 -31.86
N THR A 28 10.30 26.02 -31.72
CA THR A 28 10.89 27.37 -31.57
C THR A 28 10.57 28.09 -30.25
N SER A 29 9.93 27.44 -29.28
CA SER A 29 9.77 28.01 -27.93
C SER A 29 10.74 27.37 -26.93
N CYS A 30 12.04 27.55 -27.15
CA CYS A 30 13.05 27.40 -26.08
C CYS A 30 12.97 28.61 -25.15
N GLY A 31 11.83 28.76 -24.48
CA GLY A 31 11.72 29.67 -23.34
C GLY A 31 12.61 29.13 -22.24
N LYS A 32 13.59 29.93 -21.79
CA LYS A 32 14.31 29.67 -20.55
C LYS A 32 13.25 29.58 -19.44
N THR A 33 12.92 28.37 -19.01
CA THR A 33 12.13 28.19 -17.80
C THR A 33 12.97 28.75 -16.67
N GLU A 34 12.56 29.90 -16.14
CA GLU A 34 13.14 30.43 -14.91
C GLU A 34 12.96 29.36 -13.83
N ASP A 35 14.07 28.77 -13.40
CA ASP A 35 14.15 27.78 -12.32
C ASP A 35 13.71 28.45 -11.02
N THR A 36 12.40 28.54 -10.84
CA THR A 36 11.83 29.01 -9.60
C THR A 36 12.19 27.95 -8.55
N PRO A 37 12.93 28.30 -7.49
CA PRO A 37 13.40 27.32 -6.52
C PRO A 37 12.19 26.60 -5.90
N VAL A 38 12.06 25.31 -6.21
CA VAL A 38 10.98 24.46 -5.68
C VAL A 38 11.16 24.40 -4.17
N LYS A 39 10.16 24.91 -3.44
CA LYS A 39 10.18 24.89 -1.97
C LYS A 39 10.26 23.43 -1.49
N PRO A 40 11.14 23.11 -0.54
CA PRO A 40 11.25 21.74 -0.04
C PRO A 40 9.92 21.29 0.58
N ILE A 41 9.46 20.12 0.16
CA ILE A 41 8.27 19.46 0.70
C ILE A 41 8.58 19.03 2.14
N LYS A 42 7.64 19.32 3.05
CA LYS A 42 7.70 18.81 4.42
C LYS A 42 6.79 17.58 4.50
N TYR A 43 7.30 16.52 5.10
CA TYR A 43 6.54 15.28 5.34
C TYR A 43 6.19 15.20 6.82
N ASN A 44 4.95 14.87 7.15
CA ASN A 44 4.49 14.76 8.53
C ASN A 44 3.93 13.37 8.84
N PHE A 45 4.81 12.39 8.94
CA PHE A 45 4.44 11.02 9.28
C PHE A 45 3.81 10.89 10.68
N ASN A 46 4.13 11.82 11.59
CA ASN A 46 3.59 11.83 12.96
C ASN A 46 2.15 12.32 13.03
N ALA A 47 1.68 13.08 12.02
CA ALA A 47 0.30 13.57 11.97
C ALA A 47 -0.67 12.57 11.36
N ILE A 48 -0.19 11.48 10.74
CA ILE A 48 -1.06 10.47 10.13
C ILE A 48 -1.86 9.76 11.23
N PRO A 49 -3.20 9.93 11.26
CA PRO A 49 -4.02 9.26 12.26
C PRO A 49 -3.94 7.74 12.04
N GLN A 50 -3.65 6.99 13.09
CA GLN A 50 -3.56 5.52 13.03
C GLN A 50 -4.90 4.85 12.66
N LYS A 51 -6.02 5.59 12.70
CA LYS A 51 -7.38 5.13 12.37
C LYS A 51 -7.97 5.86 11.15
N ALA A 52 -7.13 6.38 10.26
CA ALA A 52 -7.61 7.04 9.05
C ALA A 52 -8.16 6.02 8.05
N LEU A 53 -9.34 6.28 7.47
CA LEU A 53 -9.96 5.38 6.49
C LEU A 53 -9.06 5.07 5.30
N TRP A 54 -8.32 6.06 4.80
CA TRP A 54 -7.39 5.87 3.69
C TRP A 54 -6.32 4.81 4.02
N LEU A 55 -5.91 4.71 5.28
CA LEU A 55 -4.92 3.74 5.72
C LEU A 55 -5.50 2.32 5.67
N ASP A 56 -6.76 2.16 6.04
CA ASP A 56 -7.49 0.88 5.96
C ASP A 56 -7.67 0.46 4.50
N VAL A 57 -8.02 1.42 3.63
CA VAL A 57 -8.10 1.19 2.19
C VAL A 57 -6.73 0.80 1.63
N ALA A 58 -5.65 1.48 2.03
CA ALA A 58 -4.31 1.21 1.54
C ALA A 58 -3.79 -0.18 1.96
N LYS A 59 -4.06 -0.59 3.21
CA LYS A 59 -3.67 -1.90 3.75
C LYS A 59 -4.48 -3.06 3.19
N SER A 60 -5.71 -2.81 2.77
CA SER A 60 -6.61 -3.86 2.28
C SER A 60 -6.25 -4.33 0.88
N ARG A 61 -6.12 -5.64 0.69
CA ARG A 61 -6.06 -6.25 -0.63
C ARG A 61 -7.43 -6.21 -1.30
N PHE A 62 -8.46 -6.58 -0.54
CA PHE A 62 -9.84 -6.55 -0.99
C PHE A 62 -10.69 -5.71 -0.05
N ILE A 63 -11.65 -5.00 -0.62
CA ILE A 63 -12.74 -4.38 0.15
C ILE A 63 -14.02 -4.87 -0.47
N VAL A 64 -14.86 -5.51 0.33
CA VAL A 64 -16.09 -6.15 -0.14
C VAL A 64 -17.26 -5.66 0.68
N ALA A 65 -18.42 -5.59 0.06
CA ALA A 65 -19.68 -5.43 0.76
C ALA A 65 -20.44 -6.75 0.71
N GLY A 66 -20.99 -7.18 1.83
CA GLY A 66 -21.58 -8.50 1.95
C GLY A 66 -22.35 -8.69 3.24
N THR A 67 -22.63 -9.94 3.59
CA THR A 67 -23.21 -10.33 4.87
C THR A 67 -22.41 -11.51 5.40
N PHE A 68 -22.03 -11.47 6.67
CA PHE A 68 -21.37 -12.59 7.34
C PHE A 68 -22.26 -13.15 8.43
N GLN A 69 -22.02 -14.42 8.78
CA GLN A 69 -22.62 -15.04 9.95
C GLN A 69 -21.51 -15.63 10.83
N VAL A 70 -21.38 -15.13 12.05
CA VAL A 70 -20.47 -15.67 13.07
C VAL A 70 -21.21 -16.53 14.09
N ASP A 71 -20.56 -17.59 14.55
CA ASP A 71 -20.96 -18.30 15.75
C ASP A 71 -20.65 -17.44 16.99
N THR A 72 -21.67 -16.75 17.47
CA THR A 72 -21.55 -15.86 18.65
C THR A 72 -21.23 -16.60 19.95
N ASN A 73 -21.52 -17.91 20.05
CA ASN A 73 -21.13 -18.70 21.22
C ASN A 73 -19.64 -18.98 21.17
N LYS A 74 -19.12 -19.36 20.00
CA LYS A 74 -17.67 -19.55 19.82
C LYS A 74 -16.89 -18.26 20.03
N LEU A 75 -17.41 -17.13 19.53
CA LEU A 75 -16.81 -15.82 19.77
C LEU A 75 -16.74 -15.49 21.27
N LYS A 76 -17.83 -15.70 22.02
CA LYS A 76 -17.84 -15.53 23.49
C LYS A 76 -16.84 -16.45 24.18
N GLU A 77 -16.77 -17.72 23.76
CA GLU A 77 -15.81 -18.69 24.29
C GLU A 77 -14.38 -18.16 24.15
N ILE A 78 -13.94 -17.77 22.93
CA ILE A 78 -12.60 -17.23 22.66
C ILE A 78 -12.31 -15.98 23.53
N ILE A 79 -13.29 -15.07 23.64
CA ILE A 79 -13.15 -13.85 24.45
C ILE A 79 -12.92 -14.18 25.94
N GLU A 80 -13.57 -15.20 26.50
CA GLU A 80 -13.48 -15.54 27.92
C GLU A 80 -12.32 -16.50 28.26
N THR A 81 -11.94 -17.40 27.34
CA THR A 81 -11.01 -18.49 27.63
C THR A 81 -9.58 -18.15 27.23
N GLU A 82 -9.31 -18.07 25.93
CA GLU A 82 -7.99 -17.91 25.33
C GLU A 82 -8.12 -17.29 23.93
N SER A 83 -7.20 -16.40 23.57
CA SER A 83 -7.19 -15.73 22.28
C SER A 83 -7.07 -16.74 21.13
N GLY A 84 -7.75 -16.49 20.01
CA GLY A 84 -7.80 -17.48 18.93
C GLY A 84 -8.44 -16.97 17.65
N TYR A 85 -8.35 -17.78 16.60
CA TYR A 85 -8.96 -17.46 15.31
C TYR A 85 -10.43 -17.87 15.27
N LEU A 86 -11.28 -16.95 14.84
CA LEU A 86 -12.66 -17.21 14.45
C LEU A 86 -12.74 -17.25 12.92
N ASN A 87 -13.13 -18.40 12.37
CA ASN A 87 -13.36 -18.58 10.94
C ASN A 87 -14.85 -18.48 10.64
N PHE A 88 -15.21 -17.83 9.54
CA PHE A 88 -16.60 -17.73 9.10
C PHE A 88 -16.68 -17.40 7.60
N THR A 89 -17.87 -17.62 7.04
CA THR A 89 -18.15 -17.36 5.62
C THR A 89 -18.79 -15.98 5.46
N LEU A 90 -18.28 -15.24 4.49
CA LEU A 90 -18.82 -13.97 4.02
C LEU A 90 -19.50 -14.19 2.67
N SER A 91 -20.79 -13.90 2.59
CA SER A 91 -21.53 -13.82 1.32
C SER A 91 -21.34 -12.43 0.71
N ILE A 92 -20.77 -12.35 -0.49
CA ILE A 92 -20.36 -11.12 -1.15
C ILE A 92 -21.49 -10.60 -2.04
N ASP A 93 -21.93 -9.36 -1.78
CA ASP A 93 -22.85 -8.61 -2.64
C ASP A 93 -22.09 -7.91 -3.78
N SER A 94 -20.96 -7.26 -3.44
CA SER A 94 -20.18 -6.43 -4.36
C SER A 94 -18.74 -6.27 -3.89
N VAL A 95 -17.82 -6.11 -4.84
CA VAL A 95 -16.40 -5.83 -4.58
C VAL A 95 -16.14 -4.34 -4.82
N LEU A 96 -15.61 -3.65 -3.82
CA LEU A 96 -15.28 -2.21 -3.86
C LEU A 96 -13.80 -1.96 -4.20
N LYS A 97 -12.92 -2.90 -3.85
CA LYS A 97 -11.49 -2.89 -4.19
C LYS A 97 -11.00 -4.31 -4.47
N GLY A 98 -10.13 -4.43 -5.48
CA GLY A 98 -9.54 -5.70 -5.92
C GLY A 98 -10.46 -6.49 -6.84
N GLU A 99 -9.99 -7.66 -7.29
CA GLU A 99 -10.73 -8.55 -8.19
C GLU A 99 -11.04 -9.87 -7.47
N LEU A 100 -12.32 -10.12 -7.19
CA LEU A 100 -12.81 -11.38 -6.62
C LEU A 100 -13.93 -11.94 -7.50
N GLN A 101 -13.80 -13.20 -7.90
CA GLN A 101 -14.79 -13.87 -8.76
C GLN A 101 -15.77 -14.76 -7.98
N THR A 102 -15.57 -14.92 -6.67
CA THR A 102 -16.43 -15.73 -5.81
C THR A 102 -17.56 -14.92 -5.19
N LYS A 103 -18.69 -15.58 -4.93
CA LYS A 103 -19.82 -15.03 -4.15
C LYS A 103 -19.74 -15.34 -2.67
N GLU A 104 -18.87 -16.27 -2.28
CA GLU A 104 -18.67 -16.65 -0.89
C GLU A 104 -17.18 -16.76 -0.61
N LEU A 105 -16.77 -16.30 0.56
CA LEU A 105 -15.37 -16.30 0.96
C LEU A 105 -15.27 -16.75 2.41
N ASN A 106 -14.40 -17.72 2.68
CA ASN A 106 -14.02 -18.06 4.03
C ASN A 106 -12.94 -17.10 4.50
N ILE A 107 -13.22 -16.36 5.57
CA ILE A 107 -12.29 -15.43 6.17
C ILE A 107 -12.06 -15.77 7.65
N ALA A 108 -10.94 -15.30 8.17
CA ALA A 108 -10.57 -15.46 9.56
C ALA A 108 -10.41 -14.09 10.25
N LYS A 109 -10.66 -14.06 11.56
CA LYS A 109 -10.28 -12.93 12.41
C LYS A 109 -9.68 -13.46 13.70
N TYR A 110 -8.52 -12.92 14.07
CA TYR A 110 -7.94 -13.19 15.38
C TYR A 110 -8.72 -12.39 16.44
N ILE A 111 -9.18 -13.08 17.48
CA ILE A 111 -9.95 -12.51 18.58
C ILE A 111 -9.09 -12.59 19.82
N PHE A 112 -8.92 -11.46 20.50
CA PHE A 112 -8.17 -11.39 21.74
C PHE A 112 -9.07 -11.74 22.93
N SER A 113 -8.59 -12.63 23.78
CA SER A 113 -9.26 -12.92 25.05
C SER A 113 -9.13 -11.76 26.03
N LYS A 114 -10.07 -11.62 26.96
CA LYS A 114 -10.01 -10.64 28.06
C LYS A 114 -8.78 -10.81 28.96
N LYS A 115 -8.19 -12.01 28.97
CA LYS A 115 -6.98 -12.32 29.73
C LYS A 115 -5.73 -11.74 29.07
N ASP A 116 -5.76 -11.53 27.76
CA ASP A 116 -4.69 -10.87 27.03
C ASP A 116 -4.73 -9.36 27.30
N LYS A 117 -3.76 -8.89 28.10
CA LYS A 117 -3.64 -7.46 28.44
C LYS A 117 -2.90 -6.66 27.37
N SER A 118 -2.29 -7.33 26.39
CA SER A 118 -1.38 -6.70 25.44
C SER A 118 -2.10 -6.02 24.28
N HIS A 119 -3.27 -6.53 23.88
CA HIS A 119 -4.02 -6.02 22.74
C HIS A 119 -5.52 -6.18 22.98
N ARG A 120 -6.25 -5.06 23.05
CA ARG A 120 -7.71 -5.06 23.12
C ARG A 120 -8.27 -4.55 21.79
N SER A 121 -8.66 -5.47 20.91
CA SER A 121 -9.57 -5.15 19.81
C SER A 121 -10.99 -5.01 20.36
N ASN A 122 -11.75 -4.03 19.85
CA ASN A 122 -13.18 -3.98 20.13
C ASN A 122 -13.92 -4.87 19.12
N ASP A 123 -14.10 -6.14 19.46
CA ASP A 123 -14.81 -7.09 18.59
C ASP A 123 -16.34 -7.03 18.73
N SER A 124 -16.87 -6.00 19.41
CA SER A 124 -18.33 -5.79 19.56
C SER A 124 -19.05 -5.68 18.21
N SER A 125 -18.38 -5.14 17.19
CA SER A 125 -18.94 -5.02 15.84
C SER A 125 -19.33 -6.37 15.25
N LEU A 126 -18.63 -7.46 15.58
CA LEU A 126 -19.00 -8.81 15.11
C LEU A 126 -20.34 -9.26 15.69
N PHE A 127 -20.66 -8.91 16.94
CA PHE A 127 -21.96 -9.18 17.53
C PHE A 127 -23.05 -8.27 16.95
N LEU A 128 -22.76 -6.97 16.87
CA LEU A 128 -23.74 -5.96 16.46
C LEU A 128 -24.14 -6.08 14.99
N LEU A 129 -23.23 -6.55 14.14
CA LEU A 129 -23.40 -6.64 12.69
C LEU A 129 -23.58 -8.07 12.18
N ASN A 130 -23.65 -9.07 13.07
CA ASN A 130 -23.90 -10.47 12.70
C ASN A 130 -25.19 -10.61 11.87
N GLY A 131 -25.10 -11.20 10.68
CA GLY A 131 -26.24 -11.36 9.76
C GLY A 131 -26.72 -10.06 9.10
N LYS A 132 -26.01 -8.93 9.27
CA LYS A 132 -26.34 -7.65 8.62
C LYS A 132 -25.41 -7.39 7.43
N LYS A 133 -25.84 -6.49 6.55
CA LYS A 133 -25.01 -6.04 5.44
C LYS A 133 -23.88 -5.14 5.92
N THR A 134 -22.65 -5.50 5.60
CA THR A 134 -21.43 -4.81 6.02
C THR A 134 -20.52 -4.48 4.84
N ILE A 135 -19.52 -3.64 5.13
CA ILE A 135 -18.33 -3.49 4.33
C ILE A 135 -17.14 -3.98 5.16
N ASP A 136 -16.36 -4.86 4.56
CA ASP A 136 -15.28 -5.62 5.18
C ASP A 136 -13.95 -5.30 4.48
N PHE A 137 -12.95 -4.96 5.28
CA PHE A 137 -11.58 -4.67 4.85
C PHE A 137 -10.72 -5.93 5.03
N LEU A 138 -10.27 -6.51 3.93
CA LEU A 138 -9.62 -7.81 3.92
C LEU A 138 -8.14 -7.70 3.53
N ILE A 139 -7.29 -8.40 4.29
CA ILE A 139 -5.86 -8.56 4.06
C ILE A 139 -5.50 -10.04 3.90
N GLU A 140 -4.33 -10.32 3.35
CA GLU A 140 -3.80 -11.68 3.33
C GLU A 140 -3.23 -12.07 4.69
N SER A 141 -3.26 -13.38 4.97
CA SER A 141 -2.58 -13.90 6.14
C SER A 141 -1.06 -13.74 5.99
N PRO A 142 -0.36 -13.36 7.06
CA PRO A 142 1.09 -13.54 7.12
C PRO A 142 1.51 -15.01 6.99
N ALA A 143 0.62 -15.96 7.34
CA ALA A 143 0.92 -17.39 7.39
C ALA A 143 0.51 -18.17 6.13
N SER A 144 -0.32 -17.58 5.26
CA SER A 144 -0.86 -18.23 4.06
C SER A 144 -1.48 -17.20 3.11
N THR A 145 -1.08 -17.24 1.84
CA THR A 145 -1.69 -16.42 0.77
C THR A 145 -3.10 -16.88 0.39
N GLU A 146 -3.50 -18.09 0.77
CA GLU A 146 -4.83 -18.64 0.47
C GLU A 146 -5.90 -18.20 1.48
N SER A 147 -5.47 -17.63 2.62
CA SER A 147 -6.38 -17.26 3.70
C SER A 147 -6.50 -15.74 3.81
N LEU A 148 -7.72 -15.24 3.70
CA LEU A 148 -8.03 -13.83 3.91
C LEU A 148 -8.46 -13.56 5.34
N PHE A 149 -7.99 -12.43 5.86
CA PHE A 149 -8.23 -11.99 7.22
C PHE A 149 -8.96 -10.65 7.22
N MET A 150 -9.88 -10.48 8.17
CA MET A 150 -10.33 -9.14 8.47
C MET A 150 -9.18 -8.32 9.04
N LEU A 151 -9.05 -7.07 8.60
CA LEU A 151 -8.06 -6.14 9.12
C LEU A 151 -8.22 -5.98 10.65
N GLY A 152 -7.32 -6.60 11.42
CA GLY A 152 -7.61 -7.03 12.80
C GLY A 152 -7.61 -5.96 13.89
N ASN A 153 -7.00 -4.80 13.65
CA ASN A 153 -6.62 -3.87 14.74
C ASN A 153 -7.43 -2.57 14.81
N ILE A 154 -8.50 -2.43 14.03
CA ILE A 154 -9.13 -1.13 13.83
C ILE A 154 -10.63 -1.29 14.01
N ASP A 155 -11.21 -0.46 14.88
CA ASP A 155 -12.66 -0.42 15.15
C ASP A 155 -13.52 -0.21 13.86
N ASN A 156 -12.85 0.13 12.75
CA ASN A 156 -13.42 0.46 11.45
C ASN A 156 -13.30 -0.66 10.40
N SER A 157 -12.63 -1.79 10.69
CA SER A 157 -12.45 -2.86 9.70
C SER A 157 -13.75 -3.59 9.32
N LEU A 158 -14.81 -3.31 10.07
CA LEU A 158 -16.16 -3.72 9.79
C LEU A 158 -17.10 -2.55 10.03
N THR A 159 -17.83 -2.16 8.98
CA THR A 159 -18.81 -1.08 9.08
C THR A 159 -20.13 -1.47 8.43
N SER A 160 -21.20 -0.77 8.79
CA SER A 160 -22.51 -0.99 8.17
C SER A 160 -22.48 -0.56 6.71
N LYS A 161 -23.09 -1.36 5.84
CA LYS A 161 -23.25 -1.01 4.43
C LYS A 161 -24.35 0.05 4.25
N THR A 162 -23.93 1.30 4.03
CA THR A 162 -24.80 2.40 3.62
C THR A 162 -24.32 2.97 2.29
N GLU A 163 -25.19 3.69 1.58
CA GLU A 163 -24.82 4.35 0.32
C GLU A 163 -23.68 5.36 0.53
N ASP A 164 -23.71 6.13 1.62
CA ASP A 164 -22.66 7.08 1.97
C ASP A 164 -21.33 6.38 2.23
N THR A 165 -21.31 5.30 3.00
CA THR A 165 -20.06 4.55 3.28
C THR A 165 -19.48 3.95 2.00
N ILE A 166 -20.31 3.37 1.12
CA ILE A 166 -19.86 2.87 -0.19
C ILE A 166 -19.23 4.01 -0.99
N LYS A 167 -19.91 5.16 -1.09
CA LYS A 167 -19.43 6.30 -1.87
C LYS A 167 -18.09 6.82 -1.36
N VAL A 168 -17.93 6.97 -0.04
CA VAL A 168 -16.68 7.43 0.57
C VAL A 168 -15.54 6.45 0.26
N ILE A 169 -15.76 5.15 0.45
CA ILE A 169 -14.74 4.12 0.18
C ILE A 169 -14.38 4.05 -1.29
N THR A 170 -15.37 4.04 -2.20
CA THR A 170 -15.11 4.00 -3.64
C THR A 170 -14.33 5.24 -4.11
N ASN A 171 -14.64 6.42 -3.56
CA ASN A 171 -13.88 7.63 -3.86
C ASN A 171 -12.43 7.52 -3.38
N GLU A 172 -12.21 7.01 -2.17
CA GLU A 172 -10.87 6.79 -1.62
C GLU A 172 -10.08 5.75 -2.44
N VAL A 173 -10.70 4.63 -2.81
CA VAL A 173 -10.09 3.62 -3.69
C VAL A 173 -9.66 4.25 -5.02
N LYS A 174 -10.53 5.08 -5.62
CA LYS A 174 -10.22 5.79 -6.86
C LYS A 174 -9.06 6.77 -6.68
N GLN A 175 -9.04 7.54 -5.60
CA GLN A 175 -7.96 8.47 -5.31
C GLN A 175 -6.61 7.75 -5.14
N GLN A 176 -6.59 6.63 -4.42
CA GLN A 176 -5.35 5.83 -4.28
C GLN A 176 -4.90 5.26 -5.62
N GLN A 177 -5.83 4.82 -6.47
CA GLN A 177 -5.50 4.36 -7.81
C GLN A 177 -4.86 5.50 -8.62
N GLU A 178 -5.44 6.71 -8.58
CA GLU A 178 -4.89 7.90 -9.22
C GLU A 178 -3.49 8.23 -8.70
N ILE A 179 -3.26 8.23 -7.37
CA ILE A 179 -1.91 8.45 -6.78
C ILE A 179 -0.89 7.47 -7.34
N THR A 180 -1.29 6.21 -7.54
CA THR A 180 -0.37 5.15 -7.96
C THR A 180 -0.10 5.12 -9.46
N ASP A 181 -1.07 5.55 -10.27
CA ASP A 181 -0.97 5.62 -11.73
C ASP A 181 -0.38 6.95 -12.21
N ASP A 182 -0.46 8.00 -11.38
CA ASP A 182 -0.05 9.35 -11.75
C ASP A 182 1.47 9.54 -11.61
N LYS A 183 2.02 10.22 -12.62
CA LYS A 183 3.39 10.75 -12.59
C LYS A 183 3.59 11.76 -11.45
N THR A 184 2.53 12.34 -10.91
CA THR A 184 2.61 13.29 -9.79
C THR A 184 3.18 12.66 -8.52
N PHE A 185 3.12 11.34 -8.32
CA PHE A 185 3.83 10.69 -7.21
C PHE A 185 5.32 11.05 -7.21
N PHE A 186 5.96 11.09 -8.38
CA PHE A 186 7.38 11.44 -8.44
C PHE A 186 7.64 12.92 -8.18
N SER A 187 6.63 13.80 -8.29
CA SER A 187 6.75 15.22 -7.94
C SER A 187 6.89 15.44 -6.42
N ILE A 188 6.42 14.49 -5.60
CA ILE A 188 6.58 14.53 -4.15
C ILE A 188 7.82 13.77 -3.66
N CYS A 189 8.63 13.20 -4.57
CA CYS A 189 9.86 12.53 -4.21
C CYS A 189 10.99 13.54 -3.90
N PRO A 190 11.70 13.38 -2.77
CA PRO A 190 12.79 14.29 -2.44
C PRO A 190 13.97 14.11 -3.41
N ASN A 191 14.57 15.23 -3.78
CA ASN A 191 15.84 15.28 -4.50
C ASN A 191 16.92 15.94 -3.63
N ASP A 192 17.19 15.34 -2.49
CA ASP A 192 18.13 15.83 -1.48
C ASP A 192 19.27 14.84 -1.22
N LYS A 193 20.08 15.12 -0.19
CA LYS A 193 21.19 14.27 0.25
C LYS A 193 20.74 12.86 0.66
N ASN A 194 19.52 12.71 1.21
CA ASN A 194 19.00 11.40 1.62
C ASN A 194 18.64 10.57 0.40
N SER A 195 18.05 11.20 -0.63
CA SER A 195 17.75 10.55 -1.91
C SER A 195 19.00 9.97 -2.58
N ALA A 196 20.08 10.77 -2.66
CA ALA A 196 21.36 10.30 -3.20
C ALA A 196 21.98 9.17 -2.36
N ARG A 197 21.92 9.27 -1.02
CA ARG A 197 22.45 8.24 -0.12
C ARG A 197 21.66 6.93 -0.21
N VAL A 198 20.33 6.98 -0.24
CA VAL A 198 19.47 5.79 -0.39
C VAL A 198 19.77 5.06 -1.70
N LYS A 199 19.85 5.80 -2.83
CA LYS A 199 20.19 5.22 -4.13
C LYS A 199 21.52 4.48 -4.12
N ARG A 200 22.54 5.07 -3.50
CA ARG A 200 23.86 4.44 -3.35
C ARG A 200 23.79 3.16 -2.51
N LEU A 201 23.09 3.20 -1.37
CA LEU A 201 22.95 2.02 -0.50
C LEU A 201 22.17 0.90 -1.20
N ILE A 202 21.11 1.22 -1.95
CA ILE A 202 20.40 0.24 -2.79
C ILE A 202 21.34 -0.38 -3.83
N ALA A 203 22.19 0.42 -4.49
CA ALA A 203 23.18 -0.12 -5.42
C ALA A 203 24.17 -1.07 -4.72
N ASP A 204 24.58 -0.76 -3.50
CA ASP A 204 25.46 -1.62 -2.69
C ASP A 204 24.79 -2.94 -2.24
N MET A 205 23.45 -3.05 -2.21
CA MET A 205 22.73 -4.31 -1.93
C MET A 205 22.99 -5.42 -2.96
N HIS A 206 23.39 -5.04 -4.17
CA HIS A 206 23.76 -5.97 -5.24
C HIS A 206 25.22 -6.43 -5.16
N ASN A 207 25.98 -5.91 -4.20
CA ASN A 207 27.34 -6.34 -3.93
C ASN A 207 27.36 -7.19 -2.66
N GLY A 208 27.64 -8.49 -2.80
CA GLY A 208 27.61 -9.43 -1.67
C GLY A 208 28.51 -9.06 -0.49
N ALA A 209 29.59 -8.29 -0.73
CA ALA A 209 30.50 -7.82 0.33
C ALA A 209 29.99 -6.56 1.06
N LYS A 210 28.98 -5.87 0.51
CA LYS A 210 28.46 -4.61 1.06
C LYS A 210 26.99 -4.66 1.46
N ALA A 211 26.25 -5.68 1.01
CA ALA A 211 24.80 -5.72 1.16
C ALA A 211 24.35 -5.62 2.62
N ASN A 212 24.98 -6.35 3.53
CA ASN A 212 24.64 -6.29 4.97
C ASN A 212 24.85 -4.90 5.56
N ASP A 213 25.98 -4.25 5.26
CA ASP A 213 26.25 -2.88 5.69
C ASP A 213 25.23 -1.91 5.10
N ALA A 214 24.81 -2.11 3.85
CA ALA A 214 23.79 -1.30 3.21
C ALA A 214 22.42 -1.40 3.93
N TYR A 215 22.02 -2.59 4.37
CA TYR A 215 20.79 -2.80 5.14
C TYR A 215 20.85 -2.07 6.48
N ILE A 216 21.94 -2.25 7.22
CA ILE A 216 22.18 -1.62 8.53
C ILE A 216 22.18 -0.09 8.38
N GLU A 217 22.89 0.43 7.38
CA GLU A 217 22.99 1.88 7.16
C GLU A 217 21.66 2.48 6.72
N LEU A 218 20.84 1.78 5.93
CA LEU A 218 19.48 2.22 5.62
C LEU A 218 18.61 2.29 6.88
N GLU A 219 18.62 1.27 7.73
CA GLU A 219 17.85 1.29 8.99
C GLU A 219 18.26 2.47 9.87
N LYS A 220 19.56 2.73 10.00
CA LYS A 220 20.10 3.85 10.80
C LYS A 220 19.72 5.23 10.27
N MET A 221 19.37 5.37 8.99
CA MET A 221 18.95 6.67 8.45
C MET A 221 17.61 7.15 9.04
N GLY A 222 16.78 6.25 9.56
CA GLY A 222 15.56 6.59 10.31
C GLY A 222 14.50 7.35 9.50
N PHE A 223 13.63 8.07 10.22
CA PHE A 223 12.45 8.75 9.64
C PHE A 223 12.80 9.76 8.55
N ASP A 224 13.95 10.45 8.63
CA ASP A 224 14.37 11.46 7.65
C ASP A 224 14.59 10.87 6.24
N ALA A 225 14.82 9.57 6.14
CA ALA A 225 15.06 8.88 4.87
C ALA A 225 13.83 8.14 4.32
N VAL A 226 12.76 7.99 5.10
CA VAL A 226 11.53 7.29 4.70
C VAL A 226 10.99 7.78 3.36
N PRO A 227 10.85 9.10 3.08
CA PRO A 227 10.40 9.57 1.76
C PRO A 227 11.30 9.10 0.61
N SER A 228 12.61 9.12 0.82
CA SER A 228 13.58 8.70 -0.20
C SER A 228 13.53 7.19 -0.44
N MET A 229 13.35 6.39 0.62
CA MET A 229 13.21 4.93 0.52
C MET A 229 11.93 4.55 -0.24
N ILE A 230 10.78 5.15 0.11
CA ILE A 230 9.51 4.88 -0.58
C ILE A 230 9.62 5.22 -2.07
N CYS A 231 10.28 6.33 -2.42
CA CYS A 231 10.50 6.71 -3.82
C CYS A 231 11.43 5.79 -4.61
N GLN A 232 12.19 4.92 -3.94
CA GLN A 232 13.03 3.88 -4.57
C GLN A 232 12.47 2.47 -4.35
N MET A 233 11.29 2.35 -3.73
CA MET A 233 10.75 1.07 -3.28
C MET A 233 10.38 0.14 -4.42
N ASP A 234 10.08 0.66 -5.60
CA ASP A 234 9.66 -0.12 -6.76
C ASP A 234 10.83 -0.77 -7.51
N ASP A 235 11.80 -1.31 -6.79
CA ASP A 235 13.00 -1.96 -7.32
C ASP A 235 12.90 -3.48 -7.17
N ARG A 236 12.88 -4.18 -8.32
CA ARG A 236 12.70 -5.64 -8.43
C ARG A 236 14.00 -6.41 -8.64
N ARG A 237 15.15 -5.75 -8.55
CA ARG A 237 16.44 -6.43 -8.76
C ARG A 237 16.71 -7.38 -7.60
N GLU A 238 17.28 -8.55 -7.91
CA GLU A 238 17.64 -9.55 -6.91
C GLU A 238 18.74 -9.07 -5.97
N LEU A 239 18.63 -9.45 -4.70
CA LEU A 239 19.61 -9.15 -3.67
C LEU A 239 20.80 -10.11 -3.75
N ALA A 240 22.01 -9.59 -3.50
CA ALA A 240 23.19 -10.44 -3.36
C ALA A 240 23.18 -11.23 -2.03
N GLN A 241 22.57 -10.67 -0.97
CA GLN A 241 22.38 -11.32 0.33
C GLN A 241 20.89 -11.37 0.65
N LYS A 242 20.29 -12.57 0.64
CA LYS A 242 18.84 -12.81 0.81
C LYS A 242 18.44 -13.09 2.26
N HIS A 243 19.24 -12.59 3.21
CA HIS A 243 19.02 -12.71 4.64
C HIS A 243 19.37 -11.38 5.30
N ILE A 244 18.45 -10.85 6.10
CA ILE A 244 18.66 -9.62 6.87
C ILE A 244 18.30 -9.85 8.34
N SER A 245 18.98 -9.13 9.22
CA SER A 245 18.67 -9.07 10.65
C SER A 245 18.45 -7.61 11.03
N LEU A 246 17.29 -7.29 11.56
CA LEU A 246 16.93 -5.95 12.03
C LEU A 246 16.85 -5.97 13.56
N GLU A 247 17.43 -4.97 14.23
CA GLU A 247 17.42 -4.90 15.70
C GLU A 247 16.01 -4.63 16.23
N ASN A 248 15.54 -5.42 17.19
CA ASN A 248 14.24 -5.18 17.79
C ASN A 248 14.34 -4.10 18.87
N LYS A 249 13.93 -2.87 18.55
CA LYS A 249 14.07 -1.70 19.44
C LYS A 249 13.04 -1.68 20.57
N ASN A 250 12.07 -2.61 20.60
CA ASN A 250 11.09 -2.68 21.67
C ASN A 250 11.73 -3.30 22.93
N PRO A 251 11.76 -2.60 24.09
CA PRO A 251 12.37 -3.13 25.32
C PRO A 251 11.67 -4.37 25.87
N LYS A 252 10.46 -4.69 25.40
CA LYS A 252 9.70 -5.90 25.76
C LYS A 252 9.76 -6.98 24.68
N ALA A 253 10.56 -6.79 23.64
CA ALA A 253 10.76 -7.80 22.62
C ALA A 253 11.38 -9.06 23.24
N TRP A 254 10.84 -10.22 22.89
CA TRP A 254 11.42 -11.49 23.29
C TRP A 254 12.74 -11.77 22.54
N GLU A 255 12.80 -11.42 21.25
CA GLU A 255 13.99 -11.57 20.42
C GLU A 255 14.69 -10.22 20.23
N ALA A 256 16.02 -10.21 20.37
CA ALA A 256 16.86 -9.03 20.14
C ALA A 256 16.91 -8.61 18.67
N TYR A 257 16.70 -9.55 17.75
CA TYR A 257 16.72 -9.32 16.31
C TYR A 257 15.54 -10.01 15.65
N ARG A 258 15.00 -9.36 14.61
CA ARG A 258 14.07 -9.99 13.68
C ARG A 258 14.85 -10.45 12.46
N HIS A 259 14.58 -11.66 12.01
CA HIS A 259 15.25 -12.27 10.88
C HIS A 259 14.29 -12.40 9.71
N TYR A 260 14.72 -11.95 8.53
CA TYR A 260 13.92 -12.02 7.31
C TYR A 260 14.74 -12.60 6.16
N SER A 261 14.04 -13.20 5.19
CA SER A 261 14.65 -13.82 4.01
C SER A 261 14.23 -13.18 2.67
N PRO A 262 14.40 -11.85 2.50
CA PRO A 262 13.93 -11.12 1.33
C PRO A 262 14.58 -11.60 0.04
N LYS A 263 13.91 -11.43 -1.11
CA LYS A 263 14.42 -11.90 -2.42
C LYS A 263 14.92 -10.76 -3.29
N VAL A 264 14.21 -9.64 -3.29
CA VAL A 264 14.48 -8.45 -4.11
C VAL A 264 14.50 -7.18 -3.26
N VAL A 265 14.99 -6.08 -3.82
CA VAL A 265 15.15 -4.79 -3.10
C VAL A 265 13.86 -4.34 -2.40
N VAL A 266 12.70 -4.41 -3.07
CA VAL A 266 11.42 -4.03 -2.47
C VAL A 266 11.08 -4.79 -1.19
N ASP A 267 11.46 -6.08 -1.09
CA ASP A 267 11.21 -6.92 0.08
C ASP A 267 12.03 -6.42 1.29
N VAL A 268 13.30 -6.00 1.07
CA VAL A 268 14.15 -5.40 2.11
C VAL A 268 13.64 -4.03 2.54
N LEU A 269 13.22 -3.21 1.57
CA LEU A 269 12.73 -1.88 1.86
C LEU A 269 11.42 -1.93 2.65
N GLU A 270 10.53 -2.90 2.40
CA GLU A 270 9.36 -3.14 3.26
C GLU A 270 9.78 -3.38 4.71
N ALA A 271 10.70 -4.33 4.93
CA ALA A 271 11.14 -4.70 6.27
C ALA A 271 11.75 -3.50 7.02
N ILE A 272 12.60 -2.72 6.35
CA ILE A 272 13.23 -1.53 6.93
C ILE A 272 12.22 -0.41 7.17
N LEU A 273 11.31 -0.16 6.23
CA LEU A 273 10.27 0.86 6.40
C LEU A 273 9.31 0.48 7.53
N ASN A 274 8.95 -0.80 7.65
CA ASN A 274 8.17 -1.31 8.77
C ASN A 274 8.88 -1.11 10.11
N GLN A 275 10.16 -1.45 10.16
CA GLN A 275 11.00 -1.27 11.34
C GLN A 275 11.10 0.21 11.77
N ILE A 276 11.20 1.13 10.81
CA ILE A 276 11.31 2.57 11.10
C ILE A 276 9.95 3.17 11.51
N THR A 277 8.88 2.86 10.77
CA THR A 277 7.60 3.58 10.87
C THR A 277 6.54 2.84 11.69
N GLY A 278 6.71 1.54 11.92
CA GLY A 278 5.69 0.66 12.45
C GLY A 278 4.52 0.38 11.49
N GLN A 279 4.54 0.91 10.26
CA GLN A 279 3.51 0.66 9.26
C GLN A 279 3.92 -0.50 8.35
N SER A 280 2.94 -1.22 7.84
CA SER A 280 3.13 -2.23 6.80
C SER A 280 1.90 -2.22 5.90
N PHE A 281 2.13 -2.51 4.62
CA PHE A 281 1.11 -2.56 3.57
C PHE A 281 1.05 -3.91 2.87
N GLY A 282 1.78 -4.91 3.38
CA GLY A 282 1.82 -6.28 2.88
C GLY A 282 2.94 -7.07 3.52
N PHE A 283 2.89 -8.40 3.42
CA PHE A 283 3.82 -9.32 4.09
C PHE A 283 4.88 -9.86 3.13
N ILE A 284 5.71 -8.97 2.57
CA ILE A 284 6.69 -9.32 1.53
C ILE A 284 8.13 -9.44 2.04
N GLU A 285 8.38 -9.18 3.32
CA GLU A 285 9.71 -9.14 3.93
C GLU A 285 10.47 -10.48 3.85
N ASN A 286 9.76 -11.59 3.72
CA ASN A 286 10.32 -12.94 3.50
C ASN A 286 10.31 -13.39 2.03
N GLY A 287 9.97 -12.48 1.13
CA GLY A 287 9.76 -12.74 -0.29
C GLY A 287 8.28 -12.88 -0.64
N GLY A 288 7.71 -11.87 -1.30
CA GLY A 288 6.36 -11.95 -1.86
C GLY A 288 6.30 -12.47 -3.30
N THR A 289 5.09 -12.62 -3.79
CA THR A 289 4.71 -12.66 -5.21
C THR A 289 4.81 -11.26 -5.83
N GLU A 290 4.77 -11.14 -7.15
CA GLU A 290 4.78 -9.83 -7.80
C GLU A 290 3.51 -9.02 -7.50
N GLU A 291 2.38 -9.69 -7.33
CA GLU A 291 1.13 -9.04 -6.97
C GLU A 291 1.20 -8.43 -5.56
N GLU A 292 1.71 -9.18 -4.58
CA GLU A 292 1.93 -8.68 -3.22
C GLU A 292 2.90 -7.49 -3.22
N ARG A 293 4.01 -7.57 -3.97
CA ARG A 293 4.96 -6.45 -4.12
C ARG A 293 4.30 -5.22 -4.69
N ALA A 294 3.51 -5.37 -5.75
CA ALA A 294 2.79 -4.27 -6.36
C ALA A 294 1.79 -3.64 -5.36
N ASN A 295 1.06 -4.45 -4.59
CA ASN A 295 0.18 -3.98 -3.53
C ASN A 295 0.93 -3.19 -2.45
N THR A 296 2.04 -3.74 -1.95
CA THR A 296 2.89 -3.09 -0.95
C THR A 296 3.41 -1.74 -1.45
N VAL A 297 3.95 -1.68 -2.67
CA VAL A 297 4.45 -0.43 -3.27
C VAL A 297 3.32 0.61 -3.35
N ARG A 298 2.12 0.21 -3.79
CA ARG A 298 0.96 1.12 -3.82
C ARG A 298 0.64 1.70 -2.44
N GLY A 299 0.59 0.86 -1.41
CA GLY A 299 0.34 1.29 -0.04
C GLY A 299 1.36 2.32 0.46
N TRP A 300 2.65 2.10 0.21
CA TRP A 300 3.69 3.09 0.58
C TRP A 300 3.63 4.38 -0.22
N ARG A 301 3.30 4.32 -1.52
CA ARG A 301 3.12 5.54 -2.32
C ARG A 301 1.98 6.38 -1.77
N THR A 302 0.85 5.76 -1.45
CA THR A 302 -0.29 6.42 -0.76
C THR A 302 0.14 7.00 0.58
N TYR A 303 0.89 6.25 1.39
CA TYR A 303 1.39 6.71 2.69
C TYR A 303 2.26 7.98 2.56
N LEU A 304 3.18 8.00 1.59
CA LEU A 304 4.01 9.16 1.32
C LEU A 304 3.19 10.35 0.81
N TRP A 305 2.20 10.10 -0.05
CA TRP A 305 1.31 11.14 -0.57
C TRP A 305 0.54 11.84 0.54
N HIS A 306 -0.05 11.10 1.48
CA HIS A 306 -0.73 11.71 2.63
C HIS A 306 0.25 12.46 3.53
N ALA A 307 1.43 11.88 3.81
CA ALA A 307 2.45 12.58 4.60
C ALA A 307 2.87 13.94 4.00
N ALA A 308 2.93 14.03 2.67
CA ALA A 308 3.27 15.25 1.95
C ALA A 308 2.12 16.27 1.93
N ASN A 309 0.87 15.84 1.71
CA ASN A 309 -0.28 16.72 1.49
C ASN A 309 -1.01 17.14 2.78
N ASP A 310 -1.07 16.27 3.80
CA ASP A 310 -1.64 16.65 5.11
C ASP A 310 -0.80 17.78 5.77
N SER A 311 0.48 17.87 5.39
CA SER A 311 1.39 18.96 5.79
C SER A 311 1.08 20.31 5.11
N LEU A 312 0.30 20.30 4.02
CA LEU A 312 -0.09 21.48 3.25
C LEU A 312 -1.43 22.04 3.74
N GLU A 313 -2.39 21.18 4.09
CA GLU A 313 -3.72 21.61 4.55
C GLU A 313 -3.70 22.31 5.92
N GLN A 314 -2.77 21.97 6.79
CA GLN A 314 -2.60 22.63 8.11
C GLN A 314 -2.11 24.09 8.03
N LYS A 315 -1.99 24.68 6.84
CA LYS A 315 -1.54 26.07 6.63
C LYS A 315 -2.60 27.02 6.08
N SER A 316 -3.83 26.58 5.87
CA SER A 316 -4.94 27.48 5.58
C SER A 316 -5.53 27.98 6.91
N PRO A 317 -5.44 29.29 7.23
CA PRO A 317 -5.97 29.86 8.46
C PRO A 317 -7.50 29.82 8.54
#